data_AF-N1ZPY7-F1
#
_entry.id   AF-N1ZPY7-F1
#
_cell.length_a   1.000
_cell.length_b   1.000
_cell.length_c   1.000
_cell.angle_alpha   90.00
_cell.angle_beta   90.00
_cell.angle_gamma   90.00
#
_symmetry.space_group_name_H-M   'P 1'
#
loop_
_entity.id
_entity.type
_entity.pdbx_description
1 polymer ?
#
loop_
_entity_poly.entity_id
_entity_poly.type
_entity_poly.pdbx_seq_one_letter_code
_entity_poly.pdbx_strand_id
1 'polypeptide(L)'
;MKKRRFIFMLLLGISLILSACSKDNQNSQGNKNVIITSTPTLFFHGGGSSYHAEEHMVNAAEKAGVTKDVIRADVSDNGKVTLIGSWPKNTKNPICEVNYENNRQLDF
;
A
#
# COMPACT_ATOMS: atom_id res chain seq x y z
N MET A 1 -57.95 -6.87 -7.35
CA MET A 1 -56.89 -7.75 -6.76
C MET A 1 -55.73 -8.08 -7.71
N LYS A 2 -55.98 -8.38 -8.99
CA LYS A 2 -54.90 -8.74 -9.97
C LYS A 2 -53.88 -7.63 -10.23
N LYS A 3 -54.31 -6.36 -10.31
CA LYS A 3 -53.42 -5.20 -10.54
C LYS A 3 -52.45 -4.93 -9.38
N ARG A 4 -52.91 -5.07 -8.13
CA ARG A 4 -52.05 -4.94 -6.93
C ARG A 4 -51.03 -6.08 -6.85
N ARG A 5 -51.41 -7.32 -7.19
CA ARG A 5 -50.49 -8.46 -7.29
C ARG A 5 -49.40 -8.24 -8.35
N PHE A 6 -49.77 -7.63 -9.49
CA PHE A 6 -48.81 -7.30 -10.54
C PHE A 6 -47.79 -6.24 -10.10
N ILE A 7 -48.25 -5.21 -9.36
CA ILE A 7 -47.38 -4.18 -8.78
C ILE A 7 -46.42 -4.79 -7.74
N PHE A 8 -46.92 -5.70 -6.88
CA PHE A 8 -46.06 -6.40 -5.93
C PHE A 8 -45.00 -7.27 -6.62
N MET A 9 -45.35 -7.98 -7.70
CA MET A 9 -44.38 -8.78 -8.47
C MET A 9 -43.34 -7.91 -9.18
N LEU A 10 -43.74 -6.73 -9.68
CA LEU A 10 -42.83 -5.76 -10.29
C LEU A 10 -41.83 -5.22 -9.26
N LEU A 11 -42.30 -4.86 -8.05
CA LEU A 11 -41.46 -4.34 -6.97
C LEU A 11 -40.49 -5.42 -6.44
N LEU A 12 -40.93 -6.67 -6.33
CA LEU A 12 -40.06 -7.79 -5.96
C LEU A 12 -38.98 -8.06 -7.01
N GLY A 13 -39.34 -8.00 -8.30
CA GLY A 13 -38.40 -8.14 -9.40
C GLY A 13 -37.33 -7.04 -9.42
N ILE A 14 -37.72 -5.79 -9.16
CA ILE A 14 -36.78 -4.66 -9.08
C ILE A 14 -35.83 -4.84 -7.88
N SER A 15 -36.32 -5.25 -6.72
CA SER A 15 -35.49 -5.50 -5.53
C SER A 15 -34.44 -6.61 -5.74
N LEU A 16 -34.76 -7.63 -6.54
CA LEU A 16 -33.84 -8.71 -6.88
C LEU A 16 -32.72 -8.26 -7.84
N ILE A 17 -33.00 -7.30 -8.72
CA ILE A 17 -32.02 -6.76 -9.68
C ILE A 17 -31.00 -5.84 -8.98
N LEU A 18 -31.40 -5.13 -7.92
CA LEU A 18 -30.49 -4.23 -7.19
C LEU A 18 -29.49 -4.94 -6.27
N SER A 19 -29.70 -6.22 -5.92
CA SER A 19 -28.78 -6.97 -5.04
C SER A 19 -27.58 -7.59 -5.77
N ALA A 20 -27.51 -7.49 -7.11
CA ALA A 20 -26.49 -8.16 -7.93
C ALA A 20 -25.23 -7.31 -8.21
N CYS A 21 -25.12 -6.10 -7.64
CA CYS A 21 -23.99 -5.20 -7.89
C CYS A 21 -23.17 -4.91 -6.62
N SER A 22 -22.90 -5.93 -5.80
CA SER A 22 -21.79 -5.86 -4.85
C SER A 22 -20.50 -6.22 -5.61
N LYS A 23 -19.85 -5.20 -6.19
CA LYS A 23 -18.46 -5.34 -6.61
C LYS A 23 -17.64 -5.45 -5.32
N ASP A 24 -17.34 -6.68 -4.92
CA ASP A 24 -16.23 -6.90 -4.01
C ASP A 24 -15.00 -6.32 -4.72
N ASN A 25 -14.50 -5.19 -4.20
CA ASN A 25 -13.13 -4.76 -4.46
C ASN A 25 -12.22 -5.77 -3.74
N GLN A 26 -12.19 -7.00 -4.25
CA GLN A 26 -11.08 -7.90 -4.05
C GLN A 26 -9.91 -7.19 -4.71
N ASN A 27 -9.17 -6.44 -3.89
CA ASN A 27 -7.82 -6.03 -4.19
C ASN A 27 -6.97 -7.31 -4.20
N SER A 28 -7.23 -8.16 -5.20
CA SER A 28 -6.39 -9.28 -5.58
C SER A 28 -5.17 -8.69 -6.24
N GLN A 29 -4.36 -8.02 -5.42
CA GLN A 29 -2.95 -7.85 -5.67
C GLN A 29 -2.39 -9.27 -5.69
N GLY A 30 -2.54 -9.95 -6.83
CA GLY A 30 -1.94 -11.24 -7.05
C GLY A 30 -0.47 -11.06 -6.70
N ASN A 31 -0.03 -11.72 -5.63
CA ASN A 31 1.33 -11.69 -5.13
C ASN A 31 2.23 -12.24 -6.24
N LYS A 32 2.56 -11.41 -7.22
CA LYS A 32 3.70 -11.60 -8.08
C LYS A 32 4.87 -11.49 -7.13
N ASN A 33 5.39 -12.63 -6.69
CA ASN A 33 6.60 -12.69 -5.88
C ASN A 33 7.69 -11.90 -6.64
N VAL A 34 7.90 -10.66 -6.21
CA VAL A 34 8.96 -9.82 -6.74
C VAL A 34 10.23 -10.47 -6.24
N ILE A 35 10.96 -11.13 -7.15
CA ILE A 35 12.25 -11.71 -6.82
C ILE A 35 13.22 -10.53 -6.69
N ILE A 36 13.50 -10.14 -5.45
CA ILE A 36 14.58 -9.22 -5.14
C ILE A 36 15.86 -10.04 -5.19
N THR A 37 16.67 -9.80 -6.21
CA THR A 37 17.93 -10.53 -6.45
C THR A 37 19.09 -9.95 -5.64
N SER A 38 18.82 -8.98 -4.76
CA SER A 38 19.80 -8.27 -3.95
C SER A 38 19.25 -7.95 -2.55
N THR A 39 20.11 -7.50 -1.63
CA THR A 39 19.67 -7.18 -0.26
C THR A 39 19.16 -5.74 -0.20
N PRO A 40 17.91 -5.49 0.25
CA PRO A 40 17.43 -4.13 0.45
C PRO A 40 18.11 -3.46 1.65
N THR A 41 18.32 -2.15 1.57
CA THR A 41 18.74 -1.30 2.69
C THR A 41 17.52 -0.53 3.20
N LEU A 42 17.22 -0.66 4.49
CA LEU A 42 16.13 0.07 5.14
C LEU A 42 16.72 1.23 5.94
N PHE A 43 16.17 2.42 5.72
CA PHE A 43 16.52 3.64 6.45
C PHE A 43 15.43 3.96 7.46
N PHE A 44 15.82 4.15 8.72
CA PHE A 44 14.91 4.50 9.81
C PHE A 44 15.32 5.82 10.43
N HIS A 45 14.35 6.67 10.67
CA HIS A 45 14.56 7.93 11.37
C HIS A 45 14.58 7.76 12.89
N GLY A 46 15.20 8.72 13.57
CA GLY A 46 15.15 8.83 15.03
C GLY A 46 13.83 9.40 15.56
N GLY A 47 13.72 9.44 16.89
CA GLY A 47 12.53 9.98 17.58
C GLY A 47 12.22 11.44 17.22
N GLY A 48 10.95 11.73 16.95
CA GLY A 48 10.44 13.06 16.59
C GLY A 48 10.75 13.51 15.15
N SER A 49 11.35 12.63 14.33
CA SER A 49 11.70 12.89 12.93
C SER A 49 10.72 12.22 11.95
N SER A 50 11.08 12.18 10.67
CA SER A 50 10.38 11.45 9.61
C SER A 50 11.40 10.93 8.59
N TYR A 51 10.95 10.18 7.59
CA TYR A 51 11.78 9.71 6.48
C TYR A 51 12.63 10.81 5.78
N HIS A 52 12.22 12.08 5.86
CA HIS A 52 12.96 13.20 5.29
C HIS A 52 14.37 13.36 5.90
N ALA A 53 14.63 12.83 7.10
CA ALA A 53 15.95 12.90 7.71
C ALA A 53 16.98 12.02 6.97
N GLU A 54 16.52 11.01 6.24
CA GLU A 54 17.38 10.07 5.51
C GLU A 54 17.54 10.45 4.04
N GLU A 55 16.66 11.30 3.50
CA GLU A 55 16.64 11.72 2.09
C GLU A 55 18.02 12.21 1.62
N HIS A 56 18.80 12.92 2.45
CA HIS A 56 20.14 13.37 2.03
C HIS A 56 21.08 12.20 1.69
N MET A 57 21.06 11.12 2.48
CA MET A 57 21.87 9.93 2.25
C MET A 57 21.33 9.11 1.07
N VAL A 58 20.01 8.98 0.97
CA VAL A 58 19.35 8.27 -0.13
C VAL A 58 19.63 8.97 -1.46
N ASN A 59 19.45 10.28 -1.53
CA ASN A 59 19.78 11.09 -2.70
C ASN A 59 21.26 10.98 -3.08
N ALA A 60 22.17 10.89 -2.09
CA ALA A 60 23.59 10.69 -2.37
C ALA A 60 23.86 9.29 -2.98
N ALA A 61 23.19 8.25 -2.49
CA ALA A 61 23.28 6.90 -3.04
C ALA A 61 22.74 6.83 -4.48
N GLU A 62 21.63 7.51 -4.76
CA GLU A 62 21.08 7.63 -6.12
C GLU A 62 22.04 8.37 -7.05
N LYS A 63 22.57 9.53 -6.63
CA LYS A 63 23.55 10.31 -7.41
C LYS A 63 24.84 9.55 -7.68
N ALA A 64 25.25 8.68 -6.76
CA ALA A 64 26.41 7.80 -6.92
C ALA A 64 26.13 6.57 -7.80
N GLY A 65 24.89 6.38 -8.26
CA GLY A 65 24.49 5.22 -9.08
C GLY A 65 24.43 3.91 -8.31
N VAL A 66 24.37 3.95 -6.96
CA VAL A 66 24.28 2.76 -6.10
C VAL A 66 22.92 2.09 -6.26
N THR A 67 21.87 2.90 -6.38
CA THR A 67 20.49 2.47 -6.58
C THR A 67 19.76 3.46 -7.48
N LYS A 68 18.60 3.03 -7.98
CA LYS A 68 17.60 3.85 -8.66
C LYS A 68 16.17 3.49 -8.19
N ASP A 69 16.08 2.57 -7.23
CA ASP A 69 14.87 1.87 -6.85
C ASP A 69 14.60 2.16 -5.36
N VAL A 70 14.06 3.36 -5.12
CA VAL A 70 13.68 3.86 -3.79
C VAL A 70 12.16 3.73 -3.63
N ILE A 71 11.72 3.21 -2.49
CA ILE A 71 10.31 3.23 -2.07
C ILE A 71 10.21 3.76 -0.63
N ARG A 72 8.98 4.05 -0.19
CA ARG A 72 8.71 4.37 1.21
C ARG A 72 7.77 3.35 1.84
N ALA A 73 8.05 2.99 3.09
CA ALA A 73 7.14 2.25 3.95
C ALA A 73 6.60 3.19 5.03
N ASP A 74 5.34 3.59 4.92
CA ASP A 74 4.64 4.36 5.95
C ASP A 74 4.00 3.39 6.94
N VAL A 75 4.42 3.44 8.20
CA VAL A 75 3.94 2.61 9.30
C VAL A 75 3.01 3.46 10.17
N SER A 76 1.72 3.15 10.17
CA SER A 76 0.75 3.88 10.98
C SER A 76 0.85 3.52 12.46
N ASP A 77 0.19 4.30 13.32
CA ASP A 77 0.22 4.17 14.78
C ASP A 77 -0.16 2.76 15.31
N ASN A 78 -0.92 1.99 14.53
CA ASN A 78 -1.30 0.61 14.85
C ASN A 78 -0.39 -0.46 14.22
N GLY A 79 0.76 -0.07 13.67
CA GLY A 79 1.73 -0.96 13.03
C GLY A 79 1.40 -1.40 11.61
N LYS A 80 0.30 -0.90 11.01
CA LYS A 80 -0.02 -1.23 9.61
C LYS A 80 0.96 -0.52 8.66
N VAL A 81 1.51 -1.29 7.73
CA VAL A 81 2.44 -0.80 6.71
C VAL A 81 1.70 -0.47 5.41
N THR A 82 1.96 0.71 4.87
CA THR A 82 1.57 1.12 3.51
C THR A 82 2.84 1.37 2.70
N LEU A 83 3.00 0.64 1.60
CA LEU A 83 4.12 0.85 0.68
C LEU A 83 3.75 1.90 -0.38
N ILE A 84 4.62 2.89 -0.54
CA ILE A 84 4.52 3.92 -1.56
C ILE A 84 5.60 3.65 -2.60
N GLY A 85 5.15 3.26 -3.78
CA GLY A 85 5.99 2.74 -4.85
C GLY A 85 6.10 1.22 -4.83
N SER A 86 6.87 0.70 -5.77
CA SER A 86 7.11 -0.74 -5.90
C SER A 86 8.45 -0.97 -6.58
N TRP A 87 9.23 -1.95 -6.12
CA TRP A 87 10.45 -2.34 -6.80
C TRP A 87 10.16 -3.17 -8.06
N PRO A 88 10.80 -2.86 -9.19
CA PRO A 88 10.84 -3.76 -10.33
C PRO A 88 11.44 -5.13 -10.00
N LYS A 89 11.18 -6.13 -10.85
CA LYS A 89 11.85 -7.43 -10.75
C LYS A 89 13.35 -7.27 -11.01
N ASN A 90 14.19 -8.01 -10.27
CA ASN A 90 15.66 -7.98 -10.38
C ASN A 90 16.29 -6.62 -10.03
N THR A 91 15.63 -5.82 -9.18
CA THR A 91 16.20 -4.59 -8.63
C THR A 91 17.51 -4.87 -7.88
N LYS A 92 18.48 -3.97 -8.08
CA LYS A 92 19.82 -4.04 -7.49
C LYS A 92 19.95 -2.95 -6.42
N ASN A 93 20.31 -3.37 -5.20
CA ASN A 93 20.47 -2.51 -4.03
C ASN A 93 19.24 -1.61 -3.76
N PRO A 94 18.03 -2.17 -3.65
CA PRO A 94 16.84 -1.37 -3.35
C PRO A 94 17.00 -0.62 -2.03
N ILE A 95 16.47 0.60 -1.97
CA ILE A 95 16.36 1.36 -0.72
C ILE A 95 14.88 1.49 -0.34
N CYS A 96 14.58 1.28 0.93
CA CYS A 96 13.29 1.62 1.52
C CYS A 96 13.50 2.67 2.61
N GLU A 97 12.89 3.83 2.46
CA GLU A 97 12.77 4.81 3.54
C GLU A 97 11.59 4.39 4.43
N VAL A 98 11.81 4.22 5.72
CA VAL A 98 10.75 3.83 6.67
C VAL A 98 10.32 5.06 7.46
N ASN A 99 9.02 5.31 7.44
CA ASN A 99 8.40 6.41 8.18
C ASN A 99 7.45 5.85 9.24
N TYR A 100 7.73 6.09 10.51
CA TYR A 100 6.76 5.85 11.58
C TYR A 100 5.88 7.09 11.75
N GLU A 101 4.57 6.95 11.59
CA GLU A 101 3.62 8.04 11.87
C GLU A 101 3.70 8.46 13.34
N ASN A 102 3.72 7.48 14.25
CA ASN A 102 4.00 7.69 15.67
C ASN A 102 5.52 7.82 15.93
N ASN A 103 6.13 8.87 15.40
CA ASN A 103 7.57 9.08 15.46
C ASN A 103 8.15 9.34 16.86
N ARG A 104 7.33 9.41 17.91
CA ARG A 104 7.77 9.56 19.31
C ARG A 104 7.68 8.27 20.11
N GLN A 105 7.12 7.21 19.53
CA GLN A 105 7.15 5.88 20.10
C GLN A 105 8.55 5.30 19.94
N LEU A 106 9.21 5.02 21.07
CA LEU A 106 10.60 4.54 21.10
C LEU A 106 10.70 3.04 21.43
N ASP A 107 9.57 2.39 21.65
CA ASP A 107 9.43 0.94 21.73
C ASP A 107 8.98 0.41 20.36
N PHE A 108 9.95 -0.11 19.61
CA PHE A 108 9.81 -0.69 18.27
C PHE A 108 10.45 -2.08 18.21
#